data_AF-A0A3D0S4N3-F1
#
_entry.id   AF-A0A3D0S4N3-F1
#
_cell.length_a   1.000
_cell.length_b   1.000
_cell.length_c   1.000
_cell.angle_alpha   90.00
_cell.angle_beta   90.00
_cell.angle_gamma   90.00
#
_symmetry.space_group_name_H-M   'P 1'
#
loop_
_entity.id
_entity.type
_entity.pdbx_description
1 polymer ?
#
loop_
_entity_poly.entity_id
_entity_poly.type
_entity_poly.pdbx_seq_one_letter_code
_entity_poly.pdbx_strand_id
1 'polypeptide(L)' 'MPRPLPPAFLWGAATSAYQVEGAVAADGRGPSIWDRFCDQPGAIRGGDRGDEACDHYHRF' A
#
# COMPACT_ATOMS: atom_id res chain seq x y z
N MET A 1 -14.07 -35.72 -0.69
CA MET A 1 -15.29 -34.89 -0.84
C MET A 1 -14.90 -33.44 -0.56
N PRO A 2 -15.10 -32.50 -1.49
CA PRO A 2 -14.86 -31.07 -1.21
C PRO A 2 -15.91 -30.55 -0.20
N ARG A 3 -15.49 -29.64 0.68
CA ARG A 3 -16.38 -28.96 1.64
C ARG A 3 -16.71 -27.57 1.08
N PRO A 4 -17.98 -27.30 0.71
CA PRO A 4 -18.37 -25.99 0.22
C PRO A 4 -18.27 -24.92 1.32
N LEU A 5 -17.98 -23.69 0.92
CA LEU A 5 -18.04 -22.54 1.82
C LEU A 5 -19.50 -22.17 2.14
N PRO A 6 -19.74 -21.45 3.25
CA PRO A 6 -21.09 -20.99 3.60
C PRO A 6 -21.74 -20.16 2.46
N PRO A 7 -23.07 -20.19 2.30
CA PRO A 7 -23.76 -19.44 1.24
C PRO A 7 -23.49 -17.93 1.23
N ALA A 8 -23.19 -17.35 2.40
CA ALA A 8 -22.91 -15.92 2.58
C ALA A 8 -21.42 -15.61 2.75
N PHE A 9 -20.53 -16.48 2.26
CA PHE A 9 -19.10 -16.22 2.31
C PHE A 9 -18.74 -14.99 1.47
N LEU A 10 -18.09 -14.00 2.09
CA LEU A 10 -17.64 -12.79 1.40
C LEU A 10 -16.24 -13.01 0.81
N TRP A 11 -16.16 -12.97 -0.51
CA TRP A 11 -14.89 -12.90 -1.22
C TRP A 11 -14.43 -11.45 -1.32
N GLY A 12 -13.15 -11.22 -1.14
CA GLY A 12 -12.58 -9.90 -1.24
C GLY A 12 -11.08 -9.94 -1.46
N ALA A 13 -10.55 -8.76 -1.76
CA ALA A 13 -9.12 -8.46 -1.78
C ALA A 13 -8.87 -7.26 -0.85
N ALA A 14 -7.64 -7.11 -0.40
CA ALA A 14 -7.25 -6.02 0.47
C ALA A 14 -5.89 -5.46 0.04
N THR A 15 -5.70 -4.17 0.29
CA THR A 15 -4.47 -3.43 0.09
C THR A 15 -4.17 -2.58 1.33
N SER A 16 -3.05 -1.88 1.36
CA SER A 16 -2.79 -0.83 2.34
C SER A 16 -2.33 0.44 1.61
N ALA A 17 -2.71 1.61 2.14
CA ALA A 17 -2.52 2.91 1.48
C ALA A 17 -1.09 3.12 0.97
N TYR A 18 -0.09 3.10 1.86
CA TYR A 18 1.32 3.36 1.50
C TYR A 18 1.91 2.32 0.52
N GLN A 19 1.34 1.11 0.44
CA GLN A 19 1.81 0.08 -0.49
C GLN A 19 1.28 0.24 -1.92
N VAL A 20 0.19 0.98 -2.13
CA VAL A 20 -0.43 1.08 -3.47
C VAL A 20 -0.68 2.50 -3.94
N GLU A 21 -0.94 3.46 -3.05
CA GLU A 21 -1.39 4.80 -3.42
C GLU A 21 -0.32 5.61 -4.15
N GLY A 22 0.88 5.71 -3.58
CA GLY A 22 1.87 6.68 -4.05
C GLY A 22 1.51 8.11 -3.65
N ALA A 23 1.85 9.08 -4.51
CA ALA A 23 1.46 10.49 -4.39
C ALA A 23 1.73 11.11 -3.01
N VAL A 24 2.86 10.75 -2.39
CA VAL A 24 3.13 11.03 -0.98
C VAL A 24 3.18 12.51 -0.57
N ALA A 25 3.32 13.42 -1.55
CA ALA A 25 3.34 14.88 -1.35
C ALA A 25 2.17 15.60 -2.06
N ALA A 26 1.21 14.87 -2.62
CA ALA A 26 0.06 15.46 -3.31
C ALA A 26 -0.98 16.01 -2.32
N ASP A 27 -1.72 17.03 -2.77
CA ASP A 27 -2.98 17.50 -2.19
C ASP A 27 -2.98 17.73 -0.67
N GLY A 28 -1.83 18.14 -0.13
CA GLY A 28 -1.67 18.46 1.29
C GLY A 28 -1.52 17.24 2.20
N ARG A 29 -1.26 16.04 1.66
CA ARG A 29 -0.93 14.85 2.47
C ARG A 29 0.26 15.15 3.40
N GLY A 30 0.07 14.87 4.68
CA GLY A 30 1.15 14.92 5.68
C GLY A 30 2.02 13.66 5.64
N PRO A 31 3.33 13.78 5.97
CA PRO A 31 4.22 12.62 6.00
C PRO A 31 3.82 11.64 7.12
N SER A 32 3.85 10.35 6.80
CA SER A 32 3.72 9.26 7.77
C SER A 32 5.09 8.81 8.29
N ILE A 33 5.08 7.91 9.28
CA ILE A 33 6.31 7.28 9.77
C ILE A 33 7.01 6.45 8.69
N TRP A 34 6.27 5.91 7.72
CA TRP A 34 6.83 5.10 6.64
C TRP A 34 7.61 5.96 5.63
N ASP A 35 7.14 7.17 5.33
CA ASP A 35 7.87 8.13 4.50
C ASP A 35 9.28 8.38 5.10
N ARG A 36 9.33 8.58 6.43
CA ARG A 36 10.58 8.82 7.16
C ARG A 36 11.44 7.58 7.35
N PHE A 37 10.82 6.40 7.47
CA PHE A 37 11.57 5.15 7.59
C PHE A 37 12.24 4.78 6.27
N CYS A 38 11.55 4.97 5.15
CA CYS A 38 12.09 4.77 3.81
C CYS A 38 13.25 5.72 3.46
N ASP A 39 13.35 6.89 4.10
CA ASP A 39 14.50 7.80 3.98
C ASP A 39 15.79 7.25 4.62
N GLN A 40 15.71 6.26 5.51
CA GLN A 40 16.88 5.77 6.23
C GLN A 40 17.69 4.79 5.36
N PRO A 41 18.98 5.06 5.09
CA PRO A 41 19.82 4.14 4.32
C PRO A 41 19.86 2.74 4.94
N GLY A 42 19.51 1.72 4.14
CA GLY A 42 19.50 0.32 4.58
C GLY A 42 18.25 -0.12 5.36
N ALA A 43 17.29 0.76 5.63
CA ALA A 43 16.03 0.39 6.29
C ALA A 43 15.13 -0.47 5.40
N ILE A 44 15.12 -0.20 4.09
CA ILE A 44 14.41 -0.99 3.08
C ILE A 44 15.43 -1.78 2.26
N ARG A 45 15.18 -3.08 2.11
CA ARG A 45 15.97 -3.92 1.18
C ARG A 45 15.83 -3.36 -0.23
N GLY A 46 16.94 -3.01 -0.86
CA GLY A 46 16.94 -2.40 -2.21
C GLY A 46 16.75 -0.88 -2.22
N GLY A 47 16.42 -0.26 -1.07
CA GLY A 47 16.22 1.19 -0.98
C GLY A 47 14.89 1.67 -1.59
N ASP A 48 13.96 0.77 -1.86
CA ASP A 48 12.65 1.09 -2.44
C ASP A 48 11.80 1.97 -1.50
N ARG A 49 10.87 2.72 -2.09
CA ARG A 49 10.01 3.68 -1.39
C ARG A 49 8.57 3.60 -1.90
N GLY A 50 7.65 4.11 -1.07
CA GLY A 50 6.23 4.23 -1.42
C GLY A 50 5.86 5.51 -2.16
N ASP A 51 6.83 6.27 -2.67
CA ASP A 51 6.59 7.60 -3.24
C ASP A 51 5.64 7.55 -4.45
N GLU A 52 5.82 6.56 -5.33
CA GLU A 52 4.97 6.25 -6.48
C GLU A 52 4.15 4.97 -6.28
N ALA A 53 4.73 3.94 -5.67
CA ALA A 53 4.09 2.64 -5.42
C ALA A 53 3.41 2.05 -6.68
N CYS A 54 2.11 1.78 -6.64
CA CYS A 54 1.33 1.34 -7.81
C CYS A 54 0.60 2.51 -8.49
N ASP A 55 0.81 3.74 -8.02
CA ASP A 55 0.14 4.96 -8.47
C ASP A 55 -1.40 4.85 -8.40
N HIS A 56 -1.91 4.06 -7.44
CA HIS A 56 -3.35 3.83 -7.27
C HIS A 56 -4.08 5.12 -6.89
N TYR A 57 -3.39 6.11 -6.32
CA TYR A 57 -3.95 7.43 -6.06
C TYR A 57 -4.48 8.11 -7.33
N HIS A 58 -3.82 7.91 -8.48
CA HIS A 58 -4.27 8.46 -9.77
C HIS A 58 -4.99 7.42 -10.66
N ARG A 59 -4.87 6.12 -10.33
CA ARG A 59 -5.32 4.98 -11.17
C ARG A 59 -6.37 4.10 -10.50
N PHE A 60 -7.16 4.65 -9.60
CA PHE A 60 -8.27 3.92 -8.97
C PHE A 60 -9.46 3.71 -9.92
#